data_AF-A0A4R9Q4S2-F1
#
_entry.id   AF-A0A4R9Q4S2-F1
#
_cell.length_a   1.000
_cell.length_b   1.000
_cell.length_c   1.000
_cell.angle_alpha   90.00
_cell.angle_beta   90.00
_cell.angle_gamma   90.00
#
_symmetry.space_group_name_H-M   'P 1'
#
loop_
_entity.id
_entity.type
_entity.pdbx_description
1 polymer ?
#
loop_
_entity_poly.entity_id
_entity_poly.type
_entity_poly.pdbx_seq_one_letter_code
_entity_poly.pdbx_strand_id
1 'polypeptide(L)' 'MSKRAALITKSDASRLFQAAKAAGYDRARLVSHPDGRIELLAETLREGESSDAGGNEWDEVLTR' A
#
# COMPACT_ATOMS: atom_id res chain seq x y z
N MET A 1 16.84 3.71 28.08
CA MET A 1 16.78 2.67 27.03
C MET A 1 16.28 3.31 25.74
N SER A 2 17.17 3.72 24.83
CA SER A 2 16.74 4.17 23.50
C SER A 2 16.02 3.01 22.81
N LYS A 3 14.77 3.21 22.42
CA LYS A 3 13.99 2.24 21.64
C LYS A 3 14.76 2.01 20.34
N ARG A 4 15.49 0.90 20.25
CA ARG A 4 16.07 0.44 18.97
C ARG A 4 14.89 0.19 18.04
N ALA A 5 14.72 1.06 17.06
CA ALA A 5 13.76 0.81 15.99
C ALA A 5 14.11 -0.55 15.38
N ALA A 6 13.16 -1.48 15.37
CA ALA A 6 13.35 -2.74 14.70
C ALA A 6 13.49 -2.44 13.20
N LEU A 7 14.71 -2.55 12.69
CA LEU A 7 15.01 -2.34 11.28
C LEU A 7 14.59 -3.60 10.52
N ILE A 8 13.43 -3.53 9.86
CA ILE A 8 13.02 -4.58 8.93
C ILE A 8 14.06 -4.61 7.80
N THR A 9 14.68 -5.77 7.59
CA THR A 9 15.64 -5.93 6.49
C THR A 9 14.89 -6.03 5.16
N LYS A 10 15.58 -5.74 4.06
CA LYS A 10 15.03 -5.93 2.70
C LYS A 10 14.55 -7.37 2.47
N SER A 11 15.27 -8.35 3.02
CA SER A 11 14.91 -9.77 2.95
C SER A 11 13.61 -10.06 3.68
N ASP A 12 13.41 -9.46 4.86
CA ASP A 12 12.18 -9.64 5.64
C ASP A 12 10.99 -8.95 4.99
N ALA A 13 11.18 -7.75 4.44
CA ALA A 13 10.14 -7.06 3.68
C ALA A 13 9.69 -7.88 2.45
N SER A 14 10.64 -8.55 1.78
CA SER A 14 10.35 -9.42 0.65
C SER A 14 9.55 -10.66 1.07
N ARG A 15 9.87 -11.25 2.24
CA ARG A 15 9.10 -12.38 2.81
C ARG A 15 7.69 -11.96 3.19
N LEU A 16 7.53 -10.80 3.83
CA LEU A 16 6.22 -10.27 4.21
C LEU A 16 5.36 -9.96 2.99
N PHE A 17 5.94 -9.44 1.91
CA PHE A 17 5.24 -9.23 0.65
C PHE A 17 4.73 -10.54 0.02
N GLN A 18 5.55 -11.60 0.03
CA GLN A 18 5.11 -12.92 -0.45
C GLN A 18 4.02 -13.51 0.45
N ALA A 19 4.13 -13.34 1.76
CA ALA A 19 3.10 -13.76 2.71
C ALA A 19 1.77 -13.03 2.47
N ALA A 20 1.80 -11.72 2.20
CA ALA A 20 0.60 -10.94 1.86
C ALA A 20 -0.06 -11.45 0.57
N LYS A 21 0.72 -11.75 -0.47
CA LYS A 21 0.19 -12.37 -1.69
C LYS A 21 -0.42 -13.74 -1.42
N ALA A 22 0.26 -14.58 -0.64
CA ALA A 22 -0.23 -15.92 -0.29
C ALA A 22 -1.48 -15.88 0.58
N ALA A 23 -1.63 -14.85 1.42
CA ALA A 23 -2.81 -14.63 2.25
C ALA A 23 -4.03 -14.09 1.47
N GLY A 24 -3.86 -13.75 0.19
CA GLY A 24 -4.97 -13.35 -0.67
C GLY A 24 -5.37 -11.88 -0.54
N TYR A 25 -4.46 -11.00 -0.11
CA TYR A 25 -4.72 -9.55 -0.21
C TYR A 25 -4.80 -9.13 -1.69
N ASP A 26 -5.81 -8.32 -2.03
CA ASP A 26 -6.06 -7.87 -3.40
C ASP A 26 -4.92 -7.01 -3.95
N ARG A 27 -4.35 -6.16 -3.09
CA ARG A 27 -3.19 -5.33 -3.42
C ARG A 27 -2.10 -5.51 -2.36
N ALA A 28 -0.90 -5.80 -2.83
CA ALA A 28 0.30 -5.72 -2.01
C ALA A 28 1.31 -4.82 -2.72
N ARG A 29 1.92 -3.88 -2.00
CA ARG A 29 2.93 -2.94 -2.52
C ARG A 29 4.09 -2.80 -1.54
N LEU A 30 5.30 -2.95 -2.06
CA LEU A 30 6.54 -2.71 -1.31
C LEU A 30 7.21 -1.44 -1.88
N VAL A 31 7.45 -0.45 -1.02
CA VAL A 31 8.07 0.82 -1.37
C VAL A 31 9.36 0.98 -0.59
N SER A 32 10.45 1.27 -1.30
CA SER A 32 11.72 1.66 -0.69
C SER A 32 11.88 3.16 -0.82
N HIS A 33 11.92 3.85 0.30
CA HIS A 33 12.08 5.30 0.37
C HIS A 33 13.57 5.68 0.30
N PRO A 34 13.89 6.88 -0.24
CA PRO A 34 15.27 7.35 -0.35
C PRO A 34 15.94 7.59 1.01
N ASP A 35 15.17 7.73 2.09
CA ASP A 35 15.65 7.83 3.47
C ASP A 35 16.00 6.47 4.11
N GLY A 36 15.89 5.37 3.34
CA GLY A 36 16.21 4.02 3.78
C GLY A 36 15.05 3.29 4.46
N ARG A 37 13.88 3.90 4.60
CA ARG A 37 12.69 3.21 5.10
C ARG A 37 12.11 2.26 4.05
N ILE A 38 11.62 1.12 4.51
CA ILE A 38 10.87 0.17 3.69
C ILE A 38 9.45 0.12 4.22
N GLU A 39 8.50 0.39 3.34
CA GLU A 39 7.07 0.33 3.65
C GLU A 39 6.42 -0.82 2.86
N LEU A 40 5.57 -1.57 3.54
CA LEU A 40 4.75 -2.62 2.96
C LEU A 40 3.29 -2.28 3.21
N LEU A 41 2.52 -2.13 2.13
CA LEU A 41 1.07 -2.00 2.18
C LEU A 41 0.44 -3.29 1.67
N ALA A 42 -0.51 -3.82 2.43
CA ALA A 42 -1.37 -4.93 2.05
C ALA A 42 -2.81 -4.48 2.27
N GLU A 43 -3.61 -4.47 1.22
CA GLU A 43 -4.96 -3.93 1.21
C GLU A 43 -5.92 -5.00 0.72
N THR A 44 -7.03 -5.13 1.41
CA THR A 44 -8.19 -5.90 0.97
C THR A 44 -9.22 -4.90 0.44
N LEU A 45 -9.57 -5.00 -0.83
CA LEU A 45 -10.60 -4.18 -1.43
C LEU A 45 -11.95 -4.70 -0.95
N ARG A 46 -12.77 -3.84 -0.36
CA ARG A 46 -14.17 -4.21 -0.14
C ARG A 46 -14.87 -4.26 -1.50
N GLU A 47 -15.66 -5.31 -1.73
CA GLU A 47 -16.59 -5.40 -2.84
C GLU A 47 -17.48 -4.14 -2.83
N GLY A 48 -17.15 -3.15 -3.67
CA GLY A 48 -17.74 -1.81 -3.64
C GLY A 48 -16.76 -0.66 -3.97
N GLU A 49 -15.44 -0.85 -3.77
CA GLU A 49 -14.42 0.17 -4.11
C GLU A 49 -13.77 -0.08 -5.49
N SER A 50 -14.23 -1.11 -6.21
CA SER A 50 -13.70 -1.52 -7.52
C SER A 50 -14.55 -1.01 -8.68
N SER A 51 -15.11 0.20 -8.60
CA SER A 51 -15.58 0.96 -9.76
C SER A 51 -16.14 2.31 -9.32
N ASP A 52 -15.35 3.36 -9.42
CA ASP A 52 -15.89 4.67 -9.84
C ASP A 52 -14.91 5.32 -10.81
N ALA A 53 -14.86 4.71 -11.99
CA ALA A 53 -14.47 5.39 -13.22
C ALA A 53 -15.68 6.21 -13.72
N GLY A 54 -16.17 7.13 -12.89
CA GLY A 54 -17.42 7.85 -13.14
C GLY A 54 -17.42 9.23 -12.50
N GLY A 55 -16.67 10.16 -13.10
CA GLY A 55 -16.76 11.61 -12.84
C GLY A 55 -16.26 12.02 -11.46
N ASN A 56 -15.14 12.75 -11.41
CA ASN A 56 -14.80 13.40 -10.16
C ASN A 56 -15.82 14.55 -9.93
N GLU A 57 -16.24 14.77 -8.69
CA GLU A 57 -17.16 15.87 -8.31
C GLU A 57 -16.60 17.28 -8.65
N TRP A 58 -15.31 17.37 -8.96
CA TRP A 58 -14.62 18.61 -9.33
C TRP A 58 -14.76 18.95 -10.83
N ASP A 59 -15.11 17.99 -11.69
CA ASP A 59 -15.26 18.19 -13.12
C ASP A 59 -16.47 19.10 -13.41
N GLU A 60 -17.49 19.06 -12.56
CA GLU A 60 -18.67 19.95 -12.61
C GLU A 60 -18.33 21.41 -12.27
N VAL A 61 -17.29 21.65 -11.48
CA VAL A 61 -16.87 23.01 -11.10
C VAL A 61 -16.04 23.67 -12.20
N LEU A 62 -15.30 22.89 -12.98
CA LEU A 62 -14.40 23.39 -14.02
C LEU A 62 -15.07 23.65 -15.37
N THR A 63 -16.30 23.16 -15.58
CA THR A 63 -17.04 23.32 -16.85
C THR A 63 -18.09 24.43 -16.84
N ARG A 64 -18.19 25.22 -15.77
CA ARG A 64 -19.12 26.36 -15.67
C ARG A 64 -18.48 27.71 -16.01
#